data_AF-A0A1Y4DMD3-F1
#
_entry.id   AF-A0A1Y4DMD3-F1
#
_cell.length_a   1.000
_cell.length_b   1.000
_cell.length_c   1.000
_cell.angle_alpha   90.00
_cell.angle_beta   90.00
_cell.angle_gamma   90.00
#
_symmetry.space_group_name_H-M   'P 1'
#
loop_
_entity.id
_entity.type
_entity.pdbx_description
1 polymer ?
#
loop_
_entity_poly.entity_id
_entity_poly.type
_entity_poly.pdbx_seq_one_letter_code
_entity_poly.pdbx_strand_id
1 'polypeptide(L)' 'MTKIKDMSKRQRKVLDACHNGWFMSGEYRALMDGHERRFWADSPRLLFNDVDEWFSSHEQNHADSPLLVKYVAA' A
#
# COMPACT_ATOMS: atom_id res chain seq x y z
N MET A 1 -4.01 -1.52 16.83
CA MET A 1 -3.82 -0.44 15.83
C MET A 1 -2.61 0.37 16.24
N THR A 2 -1.57 0.38 15.43
CA THR A 2 -0.41 1.27 15.61
C THR A 2 -0.92 2.71 15.48
N LYS A 3 -0.63 3.59 16.45
CA LYS A 3 -1.12 4.97 16.38
C LYS A 3 -0.37 5.68 15.25
N ILE A 4 -1.03 6.53 14.47
CA ILE A 4 -0.44 7.26 13.31
C ILE A 4 0.84 8.03 13.67
N LYS A 5 0.95 8.46 14.94
CA LYS A 5 2.12 9.15 15.49
C LYS A 5 3.38 8.27 15.60
N ASP A 6 3.21 6.96 15.67
CA ASP A 6 4.29 5.97 15.82
C ASP A 6 4.69 5.36 14.45
N MET A 7 4.06 5.80 13.36
CA MET A 7 4.34 5.30 12.01
C MET A 7 5.58 5.97 11.41
N SER A 8 6.43 5.17 10.76
CA SER A 8 7.54 5.70 9.97
C SER A 8 7.04 6.49 8.75
N LYS A 9 7.92 7.30 8.15
CA LYS A 9 7.58 8.02 6.90
C LYS A 9 7.09 7.06 5.80
N ARG A 10 7.71 5.88 5.70
CA ARG A 10 7.33 4.80 4.79
C ARG A 10 5.91 4.30 5.06
N GLN A 11 5.64 3.91 6.31
CA GLN A 11 4.34 3.38 6.70
C GLN A 11 3.22 4.42 6.47
N ARG A 12 3.50 5.71 6.69
CA ARG A 12 2.52 6.77 6.39
C ARG A 12 2.23 6.87 4.88
N LYS A 13 3.25 6.77 4.04
CA LYS A 13 3.11 6.74 2.57
C LYS A 13 2.25 5.56 2.09
N VAL A 14 2.46 4.37 2.65
CA VAL A 14 1.63 3.19 2.36
C VAL A 14 0.19 3.39 2.84
N LEU A 15 0.00 3.93 4.05
CA LEU A 15 -1.33 4.20 4.58
C LEU A 15 -2.10 5.18 3.70
N ASP A 16 -1.47 6.30 3.33
CA ASP A 16 -2.09 7.31 2.46
C ASP A 16 -2.46 6.72 1.09
N ALA A 17 -1.61 5.86 0.52
CA ALA A 17 -1.89 5.18 -0.74
C ALA A 17 -3.09 4.22 -0.64
N CYS A 18 -3.19 3.46 0.46
CA CYS A 18 -4.30 2.55 0.71
C CYS A 18 -5.61 3.27 1.10
N HIS A 19 -5.53 4.49 1.65
CA HIS A 19 -6.67 5.30 2.10
C HIS A 19 -7.23 6.26 1.04
N ASN A 20 -6.81 6.14 -0.22
CA ASN A 20 -7.19 7.07 -1.29
C ASN A 20 -8.66 6.93 -1.78
N GLY A 21 -9.55 6.32 -0.99
CA GLY A 21 -10.96 6.07 -1.30
C GLY A 21 -11.68 5.23 -0.23
N TRP A 22 -12.92 4.82 -0.52
CA TRP A 22 -13.64 3.86 0.31
C TRP A 22 -13.06 2.46 0.09
N PHE A 23 -12.61 1.81 1.17
CA PHE A 23 -12.13 0.43 1.09
C PHE A 23 -13.25 -0.52 0.64
N MET A 24 -12.95 -1.37 -0.33
CA MET A 24 -13.80 -2.48 -0.78
C MET A 24 -13.03 -3.80 -0.69
N SER A 25 -13.68 -4.87 -0.26
CA SER A 25 -13.03 -6.19 -0.28
C SER A 25 -12.85 -6.65 -1.74
N GLY A 26 -11.65 -7.10 -2.12
CA GLY A 26 -11.35 -7.57 -3.47
C GLY A 26 -9.89 -7.44 -3.88
N GLU A 27 -9.63 -7.44 -5.20
CA GLU A 27 -8.28 -7.28 -5.75
C GLU A 27 -7.86 -5.81 -5.80
N TYR A 28 -6.62 -5.54 -5.37
CA TYR A 28 -5.96 -4.26 -5.44
C TYR A 28 -4.67 -4.39 -6.24
N ARG A 29 -4.31 -3.34 -6.95
CA ARG A 29 -3.06 -3.22 -7.68
C ARG A 29 -2.24 -2.09 -7.07
N ALA A 30 -1.03 -2.39 -6.62
CA ALA A 30 -0.05 -1.39 -6.26
C ALA A 30 0.94 -1.17 -7.41
N LEU A 31 1.27 0.09 -7.68
CA LEU A 31 2.31 0.52 -8.62
C LEU A 31 3.34 1.38 -7.92
N MET A 32 4.61 1.11 -8.20
CA MET A 32 5.75 1.90 -7.75
C MET A 32 6.88 1.80 -8.79
N ASP A 33 7.29 2.92 -9.38
CA ASP A 33 8.46 2.99 -10.28
C ASP A 33 8.52 1.92 -11.39
N GLY A 34 7.38 1.61 -12.01
CA GLY A 34 7.28 0.57 -13.05
C GLY A 34 7.16 -0.86 -12.50
N HIS A 35 7.32 -1.07 -11.19
CA HIS A 35 6.96 -2.31 -10.52
C HIS A 35 5.47 -2.32 -10.19
N GLU A 36 4.83 -3.46 -10.42
CA GLU A 36 3.44 -3.68 -10.06
C GLU A 36 3.28 -4.97 -9.26
N ARG A 37 2.31 -4.95 -8.34
CA ARG A 37 1.88 -6.15 -7.64
C ARG A 37 0.38 -6.10 -7.37
N ARG A 38 -0.24 -7.28 -7.45
CA ARG A 38 -1.65 -7.47 -7.10
C ARG A 38 -1.76 -8.06 -5.70
N PHE A 39 -2.77 -7.63 -4.98
CA PHE A 39 -3.07 -8.00 -3.61
C PHE A 39 -4.55 -8.30 -3.50
N TRP A 40 -4.92 -9.39 -2.85
CA TRP A 40 -6.29 -9.60 -2.44
C TRP A 40 -6.45 -9.07 -1.02
N ALA A 41 -7.40 -8.17 -0.78
CA ALA A 41 -7.65 -7.65 0.55
C ALA A 41 -9.13 -7.74 0.92
N ASP A 42 -9.41 -8.36 2.05
CA ASP A 42 -10.73 -8.42 2.67
C ASP A 42 -10.91 -7.34 3.76
N SER A 43 -9.80 -6.77 4.25
CA SER A 43 -9.77 -5.68 5.23
C SER A 43 -8.68 -4.63 4.94
N PRO A 44 -8.85 -3.36 5.40
CA PRO A 44 -7.83 -2.31 5.22
C PRO A 44 -6.48 -2.67 5.86
N ARG A 45 -6.51 -3.42 6.97
CA ARG A 45 -5.31 -3.87 7.68
C ARG A 45 -4.51 -4.86 6.84
N LEU A 46 -5.18 -5.80 6.19
CA LEU A 46 -4.53 -6.78 5.33
C LEU A 46 -3.90 -6.08 4.11
N LEU A 47 -4.65 -5.19 3.45
CA LEU A 47 -4.13 -4.37 2.35
C LEU A 47 -2.89 -3.57 2.78
N PHE A 48 -2.96 -2.89 3.91
CA PHE A 48 -1.83 -2.12 4.43
C PHE A 48 -0.59 -2.98 4.69
N ASN A 49 -0.76 -4.12 5.37
CA ASN A 49 0.36 -4.98 5.72
C ASN A 49 1.04 -5.55 4.47
N ASP A 50 0.26 -6.06 3.51
CA ASP A 50 0.81 -6.67 2.30
C ASP A 50 1.52 -5.64 1.42
N VAL A 51 0.97 -4.42 1.31
CA VAL A 51 1.60 -3.33 0.58
C VAL A 51 2.84 -2.81 1.32
N ASP A 52 2.86 -2.71 2.66
CA ASP A 52 4.05 -2.28 3.41
C ASP A 52 5.18 -3.32 3.30
N GLU A 53 4.86 -4.61 3.37
CA GLU A 53 5.84 -5.68 3.18
C GLU A 53 6.44 -5.64 1.77
N TRP A 54 5.59 -5.55 0.74
CA TRP A 54 6.05 -5.43 -0.63
C TRP A 54 6.86 -4.15 -0.87
N PHE A 55 6.39 -3.00 -0.38
CA PHE A 55 7.08 -1.72 -0.53
C PHE A 55 8.43 -1.73 0.20
N SER A 56 8.50 -2.30 1.41
CA SER A 56 9.76 -2.43 2.17
C SER A 56 10.82 -3.23 1.43
N SER A 57 10.42 -4.21 0.62
CA SER A 57 11.36 -4.98 -0.21
C SER A 57 11.91 -4.21 -1.43
N HIS A 58 11.29 -3.08 -1.80
CA HIS A 58 11.70 -2.25 -2.95
C HIS A 58 12.17 -0.84 -2.55
N GLU A 59 11.96 -0.40 -1.30
CA GLU A 59 12.27 0.97 -0.86
C GLU A 59 13.76 1.31 -0.95
N GLN A 60 14.66 0.34 -0.80
CA GLN A 60 16.10 0.58 -0.79
C GLN A 60 16.62 1.20 -2.09
N ASN A 61 15.92 0.96 -3.21
CA ASN A 61 16.28 1.50 -4.52
C ASN A 61 15.32 2.59 -5.03
N HIS A 62 14.11 2.70 -4.47
CA HIS A 62 13.02 3.52 -5.01
C HIS A 62 12.20 4.28 -3.94
N ALA A 63 12.79 4.59 -2.78
CA ALA A 63 12.09 5.23 -1.65
C ALA A 63 11.33 6.52 -2.05
N ASP A 64 11.89 7.30 -2.98
CA ASP A 64 11.30 8.56 -3.45
C ASP A 64 10.18 8.38 -4.50
N SER A 65 10.08 7.20 -5.12
CA SER A 65 9.11 6.97 -6.19
C SER A 65 7.67 6.97 -5.70
N PRO A 66 6.70 7.53 -6.45
CA PRO A 66 5.31 7.56 -6.05
C PRO A 66 4.74 6.14 -5.90
N LEU A 67 4.02 5.90 -4.81
CA LEU A 67 3.29 4.65 -4.56
C LEU A 67 1.80 4.90 -4.84
N LEU A 68 1.22 4.11 -5.72
CA LEU A 68 -0.20 4.17 -6.06
C LEU A 68 -0.85 2.83 -5.75
N VAL A 69 -1.90 2.81 -4.94
CA VAL A 69 -2.72 1.62 -4.70
C VAL A 69 -4.12 1.88 -5.23
N LYS A 70 -4.63 0.99 -6.07
CA LYS A 70 -5.96 1.13 -6.70
C LYS A 70 -6.73 -0.17 -6.58
N TYR A 71 -8.01 -0.06 -6.27
CA TYR A 71 -8.94 -1.18 -6.38
C TYR A 71 -9.09 -1.60 -7.85
N VAL A 72 -9.08 -2.90 -8.11
CA VAL A 72 -9.35 -3.49 -9.42
C VAL A 72 -10.78 -4.02 -9.35
N ALA A 73 -11.71 -3.31 -10.01
CA ALA A 73 -13.06 -3.83 -10.20
C ALA A 73 -12.97 -5.10 -11.05
N ALA A 74 -13.57 -6.18 -10.55
CA ALA A 74 -13.73 -7.44 -11.28
C ALA A 74 -14.60 -7.25 -12.53
#